data_AF-W8RQR5-F1
#
_entry.id   AF-W8RQR5-F1
#
_cell.length_a   1.000
_cell.length_b   1.000
_cell.length_c   1.000
_cell.angle_alpha   90.00
_cell.angle_beta   90.00
_cell.angle_gamma   90.00
#
_symmetry.space_group_name_H-M   'P 1'
#
loop_
_entity.id
_entity.type
_entity.pdbx_description
1 polymer ?
#
loop_
_entity_poly.entity_id
_entity_poly.type
_entity_poly.pdbx_seq_one_letter_code
_entity_poly.pdbx_strand_id
1 'polypeptide(L)'
;MKKFALLAAAALIASPAAFAADKDLCQLNMQEIDDNMATSQATLGEPARSEVEDLVEKARQAQQSGDTETCIAHSTKALQELEGPGSSGSTGSAGSGSGTGN
;
A
#
# COMPACT_ATOMS: atom_id res chain seq x y z
N MET A 1 15.62 40.61 -27.32
CA MET A 1 14.60 40.16 -26.34
C MET A 1 14.28 38.68 -26.57
N LYS A 2 14.46 37.87 -25.52
CA LYS A 2 13.81 36.58 -25.23
C LYS A 2 13.84 35.48 -26.32
N LYS A 3 14.86 34.62 -26.32
CA LYS A 3 14.80 33.27 -26.95
C LYS A 3 15.78 32.27 -26.30
N PHE A 4 15.85 32.18 -24.97
CA PHE A 4 16.41 30.98 -24.35
C PHE A 4 15.38 30.50 -23.35
N ALA A 5 14.54 29.60 -23.85
CA ALA A 5 13.52 28.92 -23.08
C ALA A 5 14.21 28.22 -21.91
N LEU A 6 13.82 28.66 -20.72
CA LEU A 6 14.12 28.00 -19.47
C LEU A 6 13.39 26.64 -19.48
N LEU A 7 14.14 25.56 -19.70
CA LEU A 7 13.70 24.21 -19.36
C LEU A 7 14.83 23.53 -18.59
N ALA A 8 15.14 24.10 -17.42
CA ALA A 8 15.74 23.32 -16.35
C ALA A 8 14.59 22.61 -15.64
N ALA A 9 14.31 21.38 -16.04
CA ALA A 9 13.42 20.50 -15.30
C ALA A 9 14.00 20.36 -13.88
N ALA A 10 13.30 20.93 -12.90
CA ALA A 10 13.68 20.83 -11.51
C ALA A 10 13.69 19.35 -11.13
N ALA A 11 14.86 18.85 -10.76
CA ALA A 11 14.99 17.55 -10.15
C ALA A 11 14.33 17.64 -8.76
N LEU A 12 13.04 17.28 -8.65
CA LEU A 12 12.24 17.28 -7.42
C LEU A 12 12.67 16.19 -6.42
N ILE A 13 13.93 15.73 -6.45
CA ILE A 13 14.39 14.50 -5.80
C ILE A 13 14.44 14.57 -4.26
N ALA A 14 14.07 15.71 -3.65
CA ALA A 14 14.00 15.87 -2.20
C ALA A 14 12.91 16.88 -1.78
N SER A 15 11.81 16.95 -2.53
CA SER A 15 10.74 17.89 -2.22
C SER A 15 9.90 17.34 -1.06
N PRO A 16 9.54 18.14 -0.02
CA PRO A 16 8.68 17.71 1.08
C PRO A 16 7.35 17.06 0.64
N ALA A 17 6.89 17.36 -0.57
CA ALA A 17 5.69 16.77 -1.17
C ALA A 17 5.80 15.27 -1.49
N ALA A 18 6.99 14.76 -1.84
CA ALA A 18 7.18 13.32 -2.10
C ALA A 18 7.09 12.53 -0.80
N PHE A 19 7.76 13.00 0.25
CA PHE A 19 7.68 12.41 1.59
C PHE A 19 6.27 12.50 2.20
N ALA A 20 5.49 13.54 1.87
CA ALA A 20 4.09 13.63 2.31
C ALA A 20 3.23 12.53 1.65
N ALA A 21 3.39 12.29 0.34
CA ALA A 21 2.67 11.25 -0.36
C ALA A 21 2.98 9.84 0.18
N ASP A 22 4.25 9.57 0.50
CA ASP A 22 4.66 8.28 1.08
C ASP A 22 4.10 8.11 2.50
N LYS A 23 4.09 9.17 3.30
CA LYS A 23 3.52 9.15 4.66
C LYS A 23 2.02 8.85 4.61
N ASP A 24 1.30 9.49 3.68
CA ASP A 24 -0.12 9.24 3.46
C ASP A 24 -0.34 7.80 3.00
N LEU A 25 0.49 7.26 2.10
CA LEU A 25 0.38 5.88 1.62
C LEU A 25 0.62 4.86 2.74
N CYS A 26 1.65 5.03 3.56
CA CYS A 26 1.89 4.20 4.76
C CYS A 26 0.64 4.22 5.67
N GLN A 27 0.05 5.39 5.90
CA GLN A 27 -1.11 5.54 6.77
C GLN A 27 -2.37 4.86 6.18
N LEU A 28 -2.60 5.01 4.87
CA LEU A 28 -3.69 4.37 4.15
C LEU A 28 -3.56 2.85 4.14
N ASN A 29 -2.36 2.30 3.87
CA ASN A 29 -2.15 0.86 3.90
C ASN A 29 -2.41 0.29 5.30
N MET A 30 -1.97 0.98 6.37
CA MET A 30 -2.21 0.54 7.75
C MET A 30 -3.69 0.56 8.10
N GLN A 31 -4.44 1.57 7.64
CA GLN A 31 -5.90 1.61 7.80
C GLN A 31 -6.57 0.42 7.09
N GLU A 32 -6.16 0.14 5.85
CA GLU A 32 -6.75 -0.95 5.06
C GLU A 32 -6.39 -2.33 5.60
N ILE A 33 -5.20 -2.50 6.19
CA ILE A 33 -4.83 -3.70 6.94
C ILE A 33 -5.77 -3.90 8.13
N ASP A 34 -5.98 -2.88 8.96
CA ASP A 34 -6.85 -2.99 10.13
C ASP A 34 -8.28 -3.39 9.72
N ASP A 35 -8.79 -2.81 8.62
CA ASP A 35 -10.11 -3.13 8.05
C ASP A 35 -10.17 -4.57 7.49
N ASN A 36 -9.13 -5.01 6.77
CA ASN A 36 -9.06 -6.36 6.22
C ASN A 36 -8.81 -7.41 7.31
N MET A 37 -8.03 -7.13 8.35
CA MET A 37 -7.81 -8.06 9.46
C MET A 37 -9.11 -8.33 10.21
N ALA A 38 -9.96 -7.31 10.38
CA ALA A 38 -11.28 -7.46 11.00
C ALA A 38 -12.22 -8.40 10.23
N THR A 39 -11.98 -8.63 8.94
CA THR A 39 -12.90 -9.36 8.05
C THR A 39 -12.31 -10.66 7.47
N SER A 40 -11.02 -10.67 7.15
CA SER A 40 -10.33 -11.71 6.38
C SER A 40 -9.34 -12.55 7.20
N GLN A 41 -8.85 -12.09 8.35
CA GLN A 41 -7.82 -12.82 9.11
C GLN A 41 -8.30 -14.21 9.59
N ALA A 42 -9.60 -14.35 9.86
CA ALA A 42 -10.21 -15.59 10.31
C ALA A 42 -10.23 -16.70 9.24
N THR A 43 -10.15 -16.34 7.95
CA THR A 43 -10.20 -17.29 6.83
C THR A 43 -8.81 -17.73 6.36
N LEU A 44 -7.75 -17.01 6.77
CA LEU A 44 -6.37 -17.39 6.51
C LEU A 44 -5.97 -18.66 7.27
N GLY A 45 -5.25 -19.56 6.60
CA GLY A 45 -4.54 -20.66 7.26
C GLY A 45 -3.39 -20.14 8.13
N GLU A 46 -2.98 -20.92 9.14
CA GLU A 46 -1.92 -20.55 10.09
C GLU A 46 -0.63 -19.96 9.46
N PRO A 47 -0.02 -20.54 8.41
CA PRO A 47 1.23 -19.97 7.86
C PRO A 47 1.03 -18.56 7.29
N ALA A 48 -0.07 -18.33 6.56
CA ALA A 48 -0.37 -17.01 5.99
C ALA A 48 -0.75 -16.01 7.08
N ARG A 49 -1.51 -16.45 8.11
CA ARG A 49 -1.87 -15.59 9.24
C ARG A 49 -0.64 -15.09 9.99
N SER A 50 0.30 -15.98 10.31
CA SER A 50 1.53 -15.60 11.02
C SER A 50 2.42 -14.69 10.18
N GLU A 51 2.47 -14.88 8.86
CA GLU A 51 3.20 -13.97 7.96
C GLU A 51 2.57 -12.57 7.93
N VAL A 52 1.24 -12.48 7.83
CA VAL A 52 0.52 -11.21 7.92
C VAL A 52 0.83 -10.51 9.24
N GLU A 53 0.72 -11.20 10.38
CA GLU A 53 0.98 -10.62 11.70
C GLU A 53 2.41 -10.06 11.83
N ASP A 54 3.42 -10.79 11.34
CA ASP A 54 4.81 -10.34 11.33
C ASP A 54 5.02 -9.10 10.43
N LEU A 55 4.40 -9.09 9.25
CA LEU A 55 4.46 -7.94 8.33
C LEU A 55 3.80 -6.70 8.92
N VAL A 56 2.64 -6.84 9.55
CA VAL A 56 1.93 -5.74 10.22
C VAL A 56 2.75 -5.17 11.37
N GLU A 57 3.39 -6.03 12.17
CA GLU A 57 4.22 -5.59 13.27
C GLU A 57 5.46 -4.82 12.77
N LYS A 58 6.13 -5.30 11.72
CA LYS A 58 7.25 -4.58 11.09
C LYS A 58 6.82 -3.26 10.49
N ALA A 59 5.67 -3.20 9.81
CA ALA A 59 5.13 -1.97 9.26
C ALA A 59 4.84 -0.94 10.37
N ARG A 60 4.27 -1.37 11.50
CA ARG A 60 3.99 -0.52 12.65
C ARG A 60 5.27 0.03 13.29
N GLN A 61 6.31 -0.79 13.45
CA GLN A 61 7.62 -0.34 13.95
C GLN A 61 8.27 0.69 13.01
N ALA A 62 8.18 0.46 11.70
CA ALA A 62 8.67 1.40 10.69
C ALA A 62 7.89 2.72 10.73
N GLN A 63 6.55 2.67 10.84
CA GLN A 63 5.71 3.85 11.00
C GLN A 63 6.10 4.67 12.24
N GLN A 64 6.29 4.02 13.40
CA GLN A 64 6.66 4.68 14.66
C GLN A 64 8.07 5.30 14.63
N SER A 65 9.01 4.66 13.94
CA SER A 65 10.38 5.18 13.76
C SER A 65 10.50 6.24 12.66
N GLY A 66 9.42 6.44 11.89
CA GLY A 66 9.38 7.38 10.78
C GLY A 66 9.93 6.84 9.46
N ASP A 67 10.35 5.56 9.42
CA ASP A 67 10.78 4.85 8.23
C ASP A 67 9.57 4.51 7.33
N THR A 68 9.30 5.43 6.42
CA THR A 68 8.05 5.42 5.63
C THR A 68 8.12 4.41 4.50
N GLU A 69 9.28 4.25 3.89
CA GLU A 69 9.50 3.31 2.79
C GLU A 69 9.35 1.86 3.29
N THR A 70 9.97 1.54 4.44
CA THR A 70 9.82 0.24 5.08
C THR A 70 8.39 -0.02 5.55
N CYS A 71 7.69 1.02 6.04
CA CYS A 71 6.26 0.92 6.35
C CYS A 71 5.43 0.54 5.11
N ILE A 72 5.61 1.26 4.00
CA ILE A 72 4.90 0.98 2.73
C ILE A 72 5.19 -0.43 2.25
N ALA A 73 6.46 -0.85 2.27
CA ALA A 73 6.87 -2.17 1.78
C ALA A 73 6.21 -3.31 2.56
N HIS A 74 6.28 -3.27 3.90
CA HIS A 74 5.69 -4.32 4.72
C HIS A 74 4.16 -4.30 4.71
N SER A 75 3.55 -3.11 4.76
CA SER A 75 2.10 -2.98 4.73
C SER A 75 1.49 -3.42 3.39
N THR A 76 2.12 -3.07 2.27
CA THR A 76 1.69 -3.53 0.93
C THR A 76 1.74 -5.05 0.83
N LYS A 77 2.80 -5.68 1.37
CA LYS A 77 2.90 -7.13 1.37
C LYS A 77 1.83 -7.78 2.27
N ALA A 78 1.54 -7.20 3.44
CA ALA A 78 0.49 -7.70 4.32
C ALA A 78 -0.89 -7.68 3.64
N LEU A 79 -1.19 -6.61 2.88
CA LEU A 79 -2.42 -6.52 2.08
C LEU A 79 -2.50 -7.62 1.03
N GLN A 80 -1.43 -7.87 0.28
CA GLN A 80 -1.40 -8.95 -0.73
C GLN A 80 -1.71 -10.33 -0.12
N GLU A 81 -1.20 -10.62 1.07
CA GLU A 81 -1.47 -11.87 1.78
C GLU A 81 -2.92 -11.93 2.30
N LEU A 82 -3.47 -10.80 2.76
CA LEU A 82 -4.86 -10.69 3.22
C LEU A 82 -5.88 -10.85 2.09
N GLU A 83 -5.59 -10.30 0.92
CA GLU A 83 -6.49 -10.35 -0.24
C GLU A 83 -6.39 -11.68 -1.03
N GLY A 84 -5.29 -12.42 -0.85
CA GLY A 84 -5.05 -13.73 -1.46
C GLY A 84 -4.77 -13.69 -2.98
N PRO A 85 -4.43 -14.85 -3.59
CA PRO A 85 -4.12 -14.94 -5.01
C PRO A 85 -5.40 -14.73 -5.85
N GLY A 86 -5.68 -13.48 -6.21
CA GLY A 86 -6.85 -13.09 -6.99
C GLY A 86 -7.18 -11.60 -6.94
N SER A 87 -6.73 -10.90 -5.90
CA SER A 87 -6.93 -9.45 -5.77
C SER A 87 -5.67 -8.71 -6.23
N SER A 88 -5.45 -8.67 -7.54
CA SER A 88 -4.52 -7.70 -8.11
C SER A 88 -5.35 -6.55 -8.68
N GLY A 89 -5.54 -5.52 -7.87
CA GLY A 89 -5.90 -4.18 -8.34
C GLY A 89 -7.34 -3.74 -8.07
N SER A 90 -7.56 -3.05 -6.94
CA SER A 90 -8.68 -2.11 -6.80
C SER A 90 -8.31 -0.71 -7.33
N THR A 91 -7.83 -0.64 -8.57
CA THR A 91 -7.97 0.63 -9.33
C THR A 91 -9.41 0.69 -9.81
N GLY A 92 -10.24 1.50 -9.15
CA GLY A 92 -11.62 1.72 -9.56
C GLY A 92 -11.73 2.17 -11.02
N SER A 93 -12.35 1.34 -11.86
CA SER A 93 -13.05 1.81 -13.07
C SER A 93 -14.06 0.76 -13.55
N ALA A 94 -15.33 1.17 -13.53
CA ALA A 94 -16.43 0.78 -14.40
C ALA A 94 -16.44 -0.62 -15.06
N GLY A 95 -17.38 -1.45 -14.59
CA GLY A 95 -18.28 -2.23 -15.43
C GLY A 95 -17.74 -3.49 -16.12
N SER A 96 -18.25 -4.65 -15.72
CA SER A 96 -19.01 -5.58 -16.58
C SER A 96 -19.35 -6.84 -15.80
N GLY A 97 -20.61 -7.28 -15.91
CA GLY A 97 -21.12 -8.45 -15.22
C GLY A 97 -20.72 -9.78 -15.85
N SER A 98 -21.50 -10.80 -15.50
CA SER A 98 -21.37 -12.25 -15.76
C SER A 98 -20.56 -12.94 -14.64
N GLY A 99 -21.11 -13.78 -13.76
CA GLY A 99 -22.18 -14.77 -13.93
C GLY A 99 -21.54 -16.16 -14.04
N THR A 100 -22.14 -17.15 -13.35
CA THR A 100 -21.87 -18.61 -13.37
C THR A 100 -20.85 -19.05 -12.29
N GLY A 101 -21.16 -19.88 -11.28
CA GLY A 101 -22.14 -20.96 -11.19
C GLY A 101 -21.44 -22.30 -11.41
N ASN A 102 -21.13 -23.01 -10.32
CA ASN A 102 -21.17 -24.49 -10.16
C ASN A 102 -20.70 -24.84 -8.74
#